data_AF-A0A963BRE5-F1
#
_entry.id   AF-A0A963BRE5-F1
#
_cell.length_a   1.000
_cell.length_b   1.000
_cell.length_c   1.000
_cell.angle_alpha   90.00
_cell.angle_beta   90.00
_cell.angle_gamma   90.00
#
_symmetry.space_group_name_H-M   'P 1'
#
loop_
_entity.id
_entity.type
_entity.pdbx_description
1 polymer ?
#
loop_
_entity_poly.entity_id
_entity_poly.type
_entity_poly.pdbx_seq_one_letter_code
_entity_poly.pdbx_strand_id
1 'polypeptide(L)' 'EALKKDGKTAEFVIYPEAGHAFHADYRPSYRKAEAADGWKRLVDWFGKYV' A
#
# COMPACT_ATOMS: atom_id res chain seq x y z
N GLU A 1 14.82 -5.28 6.61
CA GLU A 1 15.59 -6.49 6.94
C GLU A 1 15.02 -7.31 8.09
N ALA A 2 14.53 -6.70 9.18
CA ALA A 2 13.95 -7.42 10.33
C ALA A 2 12.85 -8.44 9.95
N LEU A 3 11.85 -8.04 9.15
CA LEU A 3 10.77 -8.95 8.72
C LEU A 3 11.29 -10.17 7.96
N LYS A 4 12.28 -9.98 7.08
CA LYS A 4 12.91 -11.08 6.33
C LYS A 4 13.68 -12.00 7.26
N LYS A 5 14.44 -11.44 8.21
CA LYS A 5 15.20 -12.19 9.21
C LYS A 5 14.27 -13.08 10.06
N ASP A 6 13.11 -12.57 10.43
CA ASP A 6 12.16 -13.28 11.30
C ASP A 6 11.15 -14.15 10.53
N GLY A 7 11.41 -14.41 9.24
CA GLY A 7 10.58 -15.28 8.39
C GLY A 7 9.15 -14.75 8.18
N LYS A 8 8.93 -13.45 8.29
CA LYS A 8 7.60 -12.85 8.13
C LYS A 8 7.25 -12.69 6.65
N THR A 9 6.03 -13.08 6.30
CA THR A 9 5.43 -12.82 4.99
C THR A 9 5.01 -11.35 4.92
N ALA A 10 5.72 -10.56 4.10
CA ALA A 10 5.47 -9.14 3.93
C ALA A 10 5.86 -8.68 2.52
N GLU A 11 5.12 -7.69 2.00
CA GLU A 11 5.39 -7.04 0.72
C GLU A 11 5.46 -5.53 0.93
N PHE A 12 6.34 -4.86 0.18
CA PHE A 12 6.49 -3.41 0.20
C PHE A 12 6.32 -2.86 -1.20
N VAL A 13 5.40 -1.90 -1.35
CA VAL A 13 5.17 -1.17 -2.59
C VAL A 13 5.44 0.30 -2.31
N ILE A 14 6.37 0.88 -3.09
CA ILE A 14 6.73 2.29 -3.00
C ILE A 14 6.15 2.98 -4.23
N TYR A 15 5.36 4.02 -4.02
CA TYR A 15 4.84 4.90 -5.06
C TYR A 15 5.70 6.16 -5.11
N PRO A 16 6.63 6.33 -6.08
CA PRO A 16 7.62 7.40 -6.05
C PRO A 16 7.02 8.81 -6.04
N GLU A 17 5.90 8.99 -6.74
CA GLU A 17 5.22 10.29 -6.90
C GLU A 17 4.12 10.54 -5.83
N ALA A 18 3.92 9.60 -4.90
CA ALA A 18 2.89 9.69 -3.88
C ALA A 18 3.49 9.97 -2.50
N GLY A 19 3.35 11.23 -2.06
CA GLY A 19 3.76 11.66 -0.72
C GLY A 19 2.90 11.06 0.41
N HIS A 20 3.23 11.42 1.65
CA HIS A 20 2.45 10.98 2.81
C HIS A 20 0.97 11.34 2.68
N ALA A 21 0.10 10.44 3.15
CA ALA A 21 -1.36 10.57 3.08
C ALA A 21 -1.93 10.73 1.65
N PHE A 22 -1.34 10.06 0.66
CA PHE A 22 -1.86 10.05 -0.73
C PHE A 22 -3.23 9.39 -0.90
N HIS A 23 -3.69 8.61 0.09
CA HIS A 23 -4.99 7.94 0.06
C HIS A 23 -6.14 8.80 0.64
N ALA A 24 -5.84 9.96 1.22
CA ALA A 24 -6.84 10.86 1.82
C ALA A 24 -7.50 11.74 0.73
N ASP A 25 -8.59 11.25 0.13
CA ASP A 25 -9.31 11.90 -1.00
C ASP A 25 -9.79 13.34 -0.75
N TYR A 26 -9.96 13.72 0.51
CA TYR A 26 -10.36 15.06 0.93
C TYR A 26 -9.19 16.06 1.07
N ARG A 27 -7.94 15.65 0.78
CA ARG A 27 -6.74 16.48 0.94
C ARG A 27 -6.03 16.73 -0.40
N PRO A 28 -5.25 17.83 -0.55
CA PRO A 28 -4.40 18.06 -1.72
C PRO A 28 -3.31 17.00 -1.96
N SER A 29 -2.98 16.22 -0.92
CA SER A 29 -2.04 15.09 -1.03
C SER A 29 -2.60 13.92 -1.84
N TYR A 30 -3.91 13.88 -2.10
CA TYR A 30 -4.54 12.75 -2.78
C TYR A 30 -3.90 12.44 -4.13
N ARG A 31 -3.66 11.15 -4.37
CA ARG A 31 -3.16 10.61 -5.65
C ARG A 31 -4.04 9.44 -6.06
N LYS A 32 -4.96 9.70 -6.99
CA LYS A 32 -6.06 8.79 -7.34
C LYS A 32 -5.58 7.42 -7.84
N ALA A 33 -4.56 7.40 -8.69
CA ALA A 33 -4.08 6.16 -9.31
C ALA A 33 -3.42 5.25 -8.28
N GLU A 34 -2.57 5.80 -7.43
CA GLU A 34 -1.82 5.12 -6.39
C GLU A 34 -2.73 4.67 -5.24
N ALA A 35 -3.73 5.49 -4.88
CA ALA A 35 -4.77 5.10 -3.93
C ALA A 35 -5.58 3.90 -4.47
N ALA A 36 -6.00 3.94 -5.73
CA ALA A 36 -6.76 2.85 -6.34
C ALA A 36 -5.93 1.54 -6.45
N ASP A 37 -4.66 1.63 -6.88
CA ASP A 37 -3.76 0.48 -6.95
C ASP A 37 -3.47 -0.09 -5.54
N GLY A 38 -3.19 0.78 -4.57
CA GLY A 38 -2.97 0.39 -3.18
C GLY A 38 -4.18 -0.33 -2.57
N TRP A 39 -5.40 0.19 -2.82
CA TRP A 39 -6.63 -0.45 -2.37
C TRP A 39 -6.84 -1.82 -3.02
N LYS A 40 -6.62 -1.93 -4.33
CA LYS A 40 -6.72 -3.22 -5.03
C LYS A 40 -5.77 -4.26 -4.42
N ARG A 41 -4.50 -3.90 -4.20
CA ARG A 41 -3.50 -4.78 -3.59
C ARG A 41 -3.89 -5.22 -2.17
N LEU A 42 -4.45 -4.31 -1.38
CA LEU A 42 -4.94 -4.63 -0.03
C LEU A 42 -6.05 -5.69 -0.08
N VAL A 43 -7.05 -5.50 -0.95
CA VAL A 43 -8.15 -6.46 -1.11
C VAL A 43 -7.63 -7.81 -1.62
N ASP A 44 -6.72 -7.82 -2.61
CA ASP A 44 -6.10 -9.05 -3.11
C ASP A 44 -5.30 -9.77 -2.00
N TRP A 45 -4.60 -9.02 -1.15
CA TRP A 45 -3.87 -9.57 -0.01
C TRP A 45 -4.82 -10.22 1.00
N PHE A 46 -5.92 -9.54 1.36
CA PHE A 46 -6.93 -10.13 2.24
C PHE A 46 -7.57 -11.36 1.60
N GLY A 47 -7.90 -11.33 0.31
CA GLY A 47 -8.45 -12.49 -0.40
C GLY A 47 -7.54 -13.72 -0.40
N LYS A 48 -6.23 -13.56 -0.12
CA LYS A 48 -5.28 -14.67 0.00
C LYS A 48 -5.21 -15.26 1.42
N TYR A 49 -5.48 -14.49 2.46
CA TYR A 49 -5.16 -14.86 3.84
C TYR A 49 -6.31 -14.75 4.85
N VAL A 50 -7.43 -14.12 4.48
CA VAL A 50 -8.67 -14.06 5.27
C VAL A 50 -9.65 -15.07 4.70
#